data_AF-A0A945MQV0-F1
#
_entry.id   AF-A0A945MQV0-F1
#
_cell.length_a   1.000
_cell.length_b   1.000
_cell.length_c   1.000
_cell.angle_alpha   90.00
_cell.angle_beta   90.00
_cell.angle_gamma   90.00
#
_symmetry.space_group_name_H-M   'P 1'
#
loop_
_entity.id
_entity.type
_entity.pdbx_description
1 polymer ?
#
loop_
_entity_poly.entity_id
_entity_poly.type
_entity_poly.pdbx_seq_one_letter_code
_entity_poly.pdbx_strand_id
1 'polypeptide(L)'
;MTRTLPPNPSLEQLKKQAKDLRKRHQSASTEAAEWIQVYLPRLSAASVDEILQGDFSLQEAQHVIACEYGCKHWQMLCSVVAADLNMLAGLSDAHIQDVLRQIDQQDCTRAFNGAGSIVSWRLMSNMSQHVRTIITEEIEVNPGLPEAERIAARHKVLCKALEMAAAGQIEWAGGVDLAVFAADVALFEKAIERVDFDLLAGLDDRDTQTLLRMVDQKDLVTALKGAAEPVCDRFLRNMSARVRGFIGSEIELSQAEPDDSKSVRRRILVQAGGLAARGLLQWPKGNASMPEAQGAQGAQYEVPEDVTELIARPLDQLTANDMADLWLGIAHQARKQGILSLQPIEQQAVDPFLREALQLVVDGTEPDLLRDMLQTRLVRAILPQQETRCRMIIEAMMAIQAGDNPGVIRQKVGAFYLASSDAMQDNDRSVEPTTDELAAQLRQRPVGKMNFDQVADLMTDLGLLARNERIVGFKGLPAALEDKRDMSSEVLRRGLEILLAGAEPNEVMNALESMVVTRLGGLEKAHRMIIEGVAGTQAGRQPEDIVEAVRQVAV
;
A
#
# COMPACT_ATOMS: atom_id res chain seq x y z
N MET A 1 -25.14 31.88 -6.02
CA MET A 1 -25.76 30.59 -5.63
C MET A 1 -25.75 29.71 -6.86
N THR A 2 -25.00 28.62 -6.84
CA THR A 2 -24.99 27.62 -7.92
C THR A 2 -26.34 26.93 -8.00
N ARG A 3 -26.91 26.80 -9.20
CA ARG A 3 -28.14 26.04 -9.43
C ARG A 3 -27.80 24.57 -9.67
N THR A 4 -28.65 23.67 -9.20
CA THR A 4 -28.58 22.25 -9.54
C THR A 4 -29.23 21.98 -10.89
N LEU A 5 -28.66 21.04 -11.64
CA LEU A 5 -29.25 20.61 -12.92
C LEU A 5 -30.60 19.92 -12.69
N PRO A 6 -31.59 20.14 -13.57
CA PRO A 6 -32.84 19.40 -13.51
C PRO A 6 -32.61 17.91 -13.79
N PRO A 7 -33.46 17.00 -13.29
CA PRO A 7 -33.25 15.55 -13.37
C PRO A 7 -33.19 14.99 -14.80
N ASN A 8 -33.73 15.70 -15.79
CA ASN A 8 -33.60 15.39 -17.21
C ASN A 8 -33.16 16.65 -17.99
N PRO A 9 -31.87 16.98 -18.00
CA PRO A 9 -31.40 18.19 -18.65
C PRO A 9 -31.38 18.01 -20.18
N SER A 10 -31.90 19.00 -20.90
CA SER A 10 -31.90 19.01 -22.38
C SER A 10 -30.90 20.03 -22.91
N LEU A 11 -29.97 19.58 -23.76
CA LEU A 11 -29.02 20.47 -24.44
C LEU A 11 -29.71 21.54 -25.28
N GLU A 12 -30.86 21.23 -25.89
CA GLU A 12 -31.62 22.20 -26.68
C GLU A 12 -32.18 23.32 -25.80
N GLN A 13 -32.68 22.97 -24.61
CA GLN A 13 -33.19 23.94 -23.64
C GLN A 13 -32.06 24.83 -23.10
N LEU A 14 -30.90 24.26 -22.76
CA LEU A 14 -29.73 25.03 -22.29
C LEU A 14 -29.20 25.96 -23.38
N LYS A 15 -29.14 25.51 -24.64
CA LYS A 15 -28.78 26.37 -25.79
C LYS A 15 -29.79 27.49 -25.99
N LYS A 16 -31.09 27.23 -25.76
CA LYS A 16 -32.14 28.25 -25.82
C LYS A 16 -31.99 29.28 -24.70
N GLN A 17 -31.70 28.84 -23.47
CA GLN A 17 -31.43 29.74 -22.34
C GLN A 17 -30.23 30.67 -22.62
N ALA A 18 -29.14 30.15 -23.18
CA ALA A 18 -27.99 30.98 -23.56
C ALA A 18 -28.36 32.04 -24.63
N LYS A 19 -29.20 31.67 -25.61
CA LYS A 19 -29.71 32.62 -26.61
C LYS A 19 -30.66 33.66 -26.00
N ASP A 20 -31.52 33.25 -25.07
CA ASP A 20 -32.45 34.14 -24.38
C ASP A 20 -31.70 35.12 -23.47
N LEU A 21 -30.64 34.68 -22.77
CA LEU A 21 -29.76 35.54 -21.98
C LEU A 21 -29.10 36.62 -22.86
N ARG A 22 -28.55 36.21 -24.01
CA ARG A 22 -27.98 37.15 -24.98
C ARG A 22 -29.02 38.14 -25.50
N LYS A 23 -30.25 37.69 -25.77
CA LYS A 23 -31.34 38.56 -26.21
C LYS A 23 -31.76 39.56 -25.13
N ARG A 24 -31.79 39.14 -23.86
CA ARG A 24 -32.11 40.00 -22.71
C ARG A 24 -31.06 41.10 -22.50
N HIS A 25 -29.78 40.75 -22.68
CA HIS A 25 -28.68 41.71 -22.70
C HIS A 25 -28.85 42.74 -23.83
N GLN A 26 -29.15 42.29 -25.05
CA GLN A 26 -29.43 43.18 -26.20
C GLN A 26 -30.65 44.10 -25.99
N SER A 27 -31.63 43.68 -25.19
CA SER A 27 -32.78 44.51 -24.82
C SER A 27 -32.54 45.40 -23.59
N ALA A 28 -31.29 45.58 -23.16
CA ALA A 28 -30.89 46.40 -22.01
C ALA A 28 -31.54 46.00 -20.67
N SER A 29 -31.72 44.69 -20.42
CA SER A 29 -32.27 44.18 -19.16
C SER A 29 -31.23 44.25 -18.03
N THR A 30 -31.55 44.97 -16.95
CA THR A 30 -30.71 45.09 -15.75
C THR A 30 -30.45 43.75 -15.07
N GLU A 31 -31.47 42.87 -14.98
CA GLU A 31 -31.34 41.52 -14.42
C GLU A 31 -30.32 40.65 -15.18
N ALA A 32 -30.24 40.80 -16.51
CA ALA A 32 -29.28 40.05 -17.32
C ALA A 32 -27.85 40.54 -17.10
N ALA A 33 -27.66 41.85 -16.90
CA ALA A 33 -26.35 42.45 -16.65
C ALA A 33 -25.80 42.07 -15.26
N GLU A 34 -26.64 42.07 -14.22
CA GLU A 34 -26.26 41.55 -12.89
C GLU A 34 -25.88 40.07 -12.97
N TRP A 35 -26.63 39.28 -13.73
CA TRP A 35 -26.35 37.85 -13.91
C TRP A 35 -25.02 37.59 -14.64
N ILE A 36 -24.70 38.38 -15.66
CA ILE A 36 -23.42 38.32 -16.38
C ILE A 36 -22.25 38.73 -15.46
N GLN A 37 -22.43 39.79 -14.67
CA GLN A 37 -21.41 40.31 -13.74
C GLN A 37 -20.94 39.24 -12.74
N VAL A 38 -21.88 38.41 -12.24
CA VAL A 38 -21.58 37.38 -11.24
C VAL A 38 -20.71 36.24 -11.79
N TYR A 39 -20.93 35.82 -13.03
CA TYR A 39 -20.32 34.59 -13.57
C TYR A 39 -19.28 34.82 -14.66
N LEU A 40 -19.10 36.04 -15.15
CA LEU A 40 -18.12 36.36 -16.17
C LEU A 40 -16.90 37.08 -15.55
N PRO A 41 -15.72 36.44 -15.43
CA PRO A 41 -14.58 37.00 -14.69
C PRO A 41 -14.12 38.38 -15.18
N ARG A 42 -14.11 38.60 -16.51
CA ARG A 42 -13.66 39.88 -17.10
C ARG A 42 -14.58 41.06 -16.77
N LEU A 43 -15.87 40.81 -16.52
CA LEU A 43 -16.88 41.84 -16.27
C LEU A 43 -17.27 41.93 -14.79
N SER A 44 -16.61 41.16 -13.92
CA SER A 44 -16.89 41.14 -12.47
C SER A 44 -16.72 42.49 -11.78
N ALA A 45 -15.82 43.35 -12.29
CA ALA A 45 -15.55 44.68 -11.76
C ALA A 45 -16.24 45.82 -12.55
N ALA A 46 -16.94 45.50 -13.64
CA ALA A 46 -17.62 46.49 -14.48
C ALA A 46 -19.00 46.85 -13.90
N SER A 47 -19.44 48.09 -14.08
CA SER A 47 -20.79 48.53 -13.68
C SER A 47 -21.87 47.96 -14.60
N VAL A 48 -23.11 47.89 -14.10
CA VAL A 48 -24.27 47.40 -14.88
C VAL A 48 -24.41 48.14 -16.21
N ASP A 49 -24.20 49.46 -16.23
CA ASP A 49 -24.26 50.29 -17.43
C ASP A 49 -23.12 49.98 -18.43
N GLU A 50 -21.91 49.70 -17.95
CA GLU A 50 -20.78 49.30 -18.80
C GLU A 50 -20.99 47.91 -19.40
N ILE A 51 -21.60 46.98 -18.64
CA ILE A 51 -21.94 45.64 -19.13
C ILE A 51 -23.01 45.73 -20.21
N LEU A 52 -24.02 46.59 -20.05
CA LEU A 52 -25.09 46.78 -21.03
C LEU A 52 -24.62 47.45 -22.33
N GLN A 53 -23.59 48.30 -22.27
CA GLN A 53 -22.99 48.94 -23.44
C GLN A 53 -21.90 48.10 -24.12
N GLY A 54 -21.38 47.07 -23.44
CA GLY A 54 -20.33 46.19 -23.95
C GLY A 54 -20.82 45.06 -24.86
N ASP A 55 -19.89 44.47 -25.62
CA ASP A 55 -20.19 43.32 -26.47
C ASP A 55 -20.34 42.03 -25.64
N PHE A 56 -21.43 41.30 -25.89
CA PHE A 56 -21.72 40.01 -25.26
C PHE A 56 -21.98 38.92 -26.31
N SER A 57 -21.05 37.98 -26.40
CA SER A 57 -21.07 36.90 -27.39
C SER A 57 -21.95 35.73 -26.94
N LEU A 58 -22.32 34.85 -27.89
CA LEU A 58 -23.01 33.61 -27.56
C LEU A 58 -22.14 32.66 -26.74
N GLN A 59 -20.81 32.66 -26.94
CA GLN A 59 -19.88 31.83 -26.18
C GLN A 59 -19.81 32.29 -24.72
N GLU A 60 -19.85 33.59 -24.48
CA GLU A 60 -19.92 34.16 -23.13
C GLU A 60 -21.26 33.86 -22.46
N ALA A 61 -22.37 33.93 -23.21
CA ALA A 61 -23.66 33.49 -22.70
C ALA A 61 -23.65 32.00 -22.31
N GLN A 62 -23.02 31.14 -23.13
CA GLN A 62 -22.83 29.73 -22.79
C GLN A 62 -21.94 29.53 -21.56
N HIS A 63 -20.89 30.32 -21.41
CA HIS A 63 -20.01 30.29 -20.25
C HIS A 63 -20.76 30.67 -18.97
N VAL A 64 -21.55 31.75 -19.00
CA VAL A 64 -22.39 32.18 -17.86
C VAL A 64 -23.35 31.07 -17.44
N ILE A 65 -24.02 30.42 -18.40
CA ILE A 65 -24.90 29.28 -18.12
C ILE A 65 -24.11 28.11 -17.52
N ALA A 66 -22.91 27.80 -18.03
CA ALA A 66 -22.08 26.73 -17.48
C ALA A 66 -21.68 26.99 -16.02
N CYS A 67 -21.22 28.22 -15.72
CA CYS A 67 -20.80 28.59 -14.38
C CYS A 67 -21.97 28.66 -13.39
N GLU A 68 -23.18 29.00 -13.84
CA GLU A 68 -24.39 28.94 -13.00
C GLU A 68 -24.64 27.52 -12.45
N TYR A 69 -24.36 26.48 -13.25
CA TYR A 69 -24.47 25.07 -12.87
C TYR A 69 -23.18 24.48 -12.28
N GLY A 70 -22.20 25.31 -11.91
CA GLY A 70 -20.94 24.87 -11.30
C GLY A 70 -19.92 24.25 -12.28
N CYS A 71 -20.15 24.36 -13.59
CA CYS A 71 -19.21 23.90 -14.61
C CYS A 71 -18.24 25.02 -15.01
N LYS A 72 -16.95 24.69 -15.19
CA LYS A 72 -15.92 25.68 -15.58
C LYS A 72 -16.07 26.18 -17.02
N HIS A 73 -16.64 25.37 -17.91
CA HIS A 73 -16.85 25.72 -19.33
C HIS A 73 -18.02 24.94 -19.94
N TRP A 74 -18.53 25.44 -21.07
CA TRP A 74 -19.72 24.90 -21.75
C TRP A 74 -19.57 23.44 -22.19
N GLN A 75 -18.37 23.01 -22.60
CA GLN A 75 -18.08 21.63 -22.99
C GLN A 75 -18.28 20.66 -21.82
N MET A 76 -17.88 21.06 -20.60
CA MET A 76 -18.08 20.24 -19.40
C MET A 76 -19.58 20.04 -19.13
N LEU A 77 -20.36 21.13 -19.22
CA LEU A 77 -21.82 21.05 -19.08
C LEU A 77 -22.43 20.12 -20.15
N CYS A 78 -21.95 20.19 -21.39
CA CYS A 78 -22.45 19.35 -22.48
C CYS A 78 -22.17 17.86 -22.23
N SER A 79 -20.97 17.53 -21.77
CA SER A 79 -20.58 16.15 -21.47
C SER A 79 -21.35 15.58 -20.27
N VAL A 80 -21.70 16.41 -19.27
CA VAL A 80 -22.55 16.01 -18.12
C VAL A 80 -23.98 15.69 -18.57
N VAL A 81 -24.53 16.51 -19.46
CA VAL A 81 -25.84 16.26 -20.05
C VAL A 81 -25.83 15.03 -20.98
N ALA A 82 -24.70 14.76 -21.63
CA ALA A 82 -24.48 13.55 -22.43
C ALA A 82 -24.08 12.32 -21.59
N ALA A 83 -23.95 12.47 -20.27
CA ALA A 83 -23.57 11.43 -19.31
C ALA A 83 -22.25 10.70 -19.66
N ASP A 84 -21.23 11.46 -20.07
CA ASP A 84 -19.92 10.92 -20.45
C ASP A 84 -18.97 10.75 -19.24
N LEU A 85 -18.83 9.52 -18.74
CA LEU A 85 -17.95 9.22 -17.60
C LEU A 85 -16.48 9.55 -17.85
N ASN A 86 -16.04 9.71 -19.11
CA ASN A 86 -14.65 10.02 -19.43
C ASN A 86 -14.16 11.31 -18.78
N MET A 87 -15.09 12.21 -18.42
CA MET A 87 -14.77 13.40 -17.65
C MET A 87 -14.08 13.07 -16.34
N LEU A 88 -14.51 12.05 -15.60
CA LEU A 88 -13.96 11.68 -14.29
C LEU A 88 -12.48 11.28 -14.36
N ALA A 89 -11.93 10.98 -15.54
CA ALA A 89 -10.51 10.76 -15.71
C ALA A 89 -9.65 12.00 -15.39
N GLY A 90 -10.23 13.21 -15.38
CA GLY A 90 -9.55 14.44 -14.97
C GLY A 90 -9.45 14.64 -13.46
N LEU A 91 -10.07 13.76 -12.66
CA LEU A 91 -10.00 13.80 -11.19
C LEU A 91 -8.79 13.04 -10.66
N SER A 92 -8.26 13.48 -9.52
CA SER A 92 -7.29 12.68 -8.77
C SER A 92 -7.93 11.38 -8.30
N ASP A 93 -7.11 10.36 -8.07
CA ASP A 93 -7.58 9.07 -7.54
C ASP A 93 -8.31 9.23 -6.19
N ALA A 94 -7.86 10.15 -5.34
CA ALA A 94 -8.55 10.52 -4.09
C ALA A 94 -9.95 11.10 -4.34
N HIS A 95 -10.09 12.04 -5.28
CA HIS A 95 -11.38 12.62 -5.62
C HIS A 95 -12.32 11.60 -6.28
N ILE A 96 -11.78 10.66 -7.07
CA ILE A 96 -12.55 9.53 -7.60
C ILE A 96 -13.09 8.68 -6.45
N GLN A 97 -12.25 8.33 -5.48
CA GLN A 97 -12.66 7.56 -4.30
C GLN A 97 -13.76 8.27 -3.50
N ASP A 98 -13.65 9.58 -3.31
CA ASP A 98 -14.64 10.36 -2.58
C ASP A 98 -15.98 10.44 -3.32
N VAL A 99 -15.96 10.56 -4.65
CA VAL A 99 -17.16 10.49 -5.49
C VAL A 99 -17.79 9.10 -5.38
N LEU A 100 -17.01 8.03 -5.54
CA LEU A 100 -17.50 6.65 -5.50
C LEU A 100 -18.06 6.27 -4.13
N ARG A 101 -17.52 6.81 -3.03
CA ARG A 101 -18.06 6.59 -1.67
C ARG A 101 -19.46 7.18 -1.49
N GLN A 102 -19.83 8.17 -2.29
CA GLN A 102 -21.15 8.82 -2.20
C GLN A 102 -22.16 8.31 -3.24
N ILE A 103 -21.77 7.33 -4.05
CA ILE A 103 -22.66 6.66 -5.01
C ILE A 103 -22.94 5.25 -4.50
N ASP A 104 -24.19 4.82 -4.64
CA ASP A 104 -24.55 3.45 -4.27
C ASP A 104 -23.97 2.42 -5.27
N GLN A 105 -23.84 1.19 -4.80
CA GLN A 105 -23.26 0.11 -5.59
C GLN A 105 -24.05 -0.15 -6.89
N GLN A 106 -25.39 -0.10 -6.85
CA GLN A 106 -26.22 -0.37 -8.02
C GLN A 106 -26.03 0.67 -9.11
N ASP A 107 -25.86 1.92 -8.74
CA ASP A 107 -25.61 3.00 -9.69
C ASP A 107 -24.19 2.97 -10.23
N CYS A 108 -23.21 2.51 -9.45
CA CYS A 108 -21.88 2.22 -9.99
C CYS A 108 -21.95 1.09 -11.02
N THR A 109 -22.62 -0.02 -10.70
CA THR A 109 -22.86 -1.14 -11.63
C THR A 109 -23.53 -0.68 -12.92
N ARG A 110 -24.63 0.08 -12.82
CA ARG A 110 -25.35 0.62 -13.99
C ARG A 110 -24.54 1.62 -14.78
N ALA A 111 -23.76 2.48 -14.10
CA ALA A 111 -22.97 3.51 -14.76
C ALA A 111 -21.80 2.91 -15.55
N PHE A 112 -21.13 1.89 -14.99
CA PHE A 112 -19.93 1.28 -15.57
C PHE A 112 -20.26 0.24 -16.65
N ASN A 113 -21.48 -0.31 -16.62
CA ASN A 113 -21.97 -1.20 -17.66
C ASN A 113 -21.86 -0.51 -19.04
N GLY A 114 -21.05 -1.07 -19.95
CA GLY A 114 -20.80 -0.52 -21.28
C GLY A 114 -20.10 0.85 -21.30
N ALA A 115 -19.40 1.25 -20.23
CA ALA A 115 -18.54 2.44 -20.24
C ALA A 115 -17.15 2.11 -20.83
N GLY A 116 -16.45 3.13 -21.35
CA GLY A 116 -15.14 2.97 -22.00
C GLY A 116 -14.12 2.28 -21.11
N SER A 117 -13.25 1.45 -21.71
CA SER A 117 -12.44 0.47 -20.98
C SER A 117 -11.48 1.11 -19.97
N ILE A 118 -10.93 2.27 -20.31
CA ILE A 118 -9.98 3.00 -19.47
C ILE A 118 -10.66 3.68 -18.27
N VAL A 119 -11.84 4.25 -18.47
CA VAL A 119 -12.54 4.97 -17.39
C VAL A 119 -13.21 4.00 -16.43
N SER A 120 -13.80 2.92 -16.95
CA SER A 120 -14.21 1.79 -16.11
C SER A 120 -13.04 1.24 -15.31
N TRP A 121 -11.88 1.02 -15.95
CA TRP A 121 -10.68 0.57 -15.23
C TRP A 121 -10.25 1.56 -14.15
N ARG A 122 -10.22 2.87 -14.45
CA ARG A 122 -9.77 3.88 -13.49
C ARG A 122 -10.71 3.99 -12.29
N LEU A 123 -12.01 4.00 -12.53
CA LEU A 123 -13.03 4.00 -11.48
C LEU A 123 -12.94 2.72 -10.64
N MET A 124 -12.86 1.55 -11.28
CA MET A 124 -12.71 0.26 -10.59
C MET A 124 -11.40 0.15 -9.82
N SER A 125 -10.30 0.69 -10.34
CA SER A 125 -8.97 0.68 -9.69
C SER A 125 -8.94 1.48 -8.39
N ASN A 126 -9.87 2.42 -8.24
CA ASN A 126 -10.06 3.25 -7.06
C ASN A 126 -11.08 2.67 -6.07
N MET A 127 -11.62 1.47 -6.31
CA MET A 127 -12.51 0.77 -5.38
C MET A 127 -11.75 -0.32 -4.63
N SER A 128 -12.27 -0.71 -3.45
CA SER A 128 -11.79 -1.90 -2.75
C SER A 128 -11.98 -3.15 -3.62
N GLN A 129 -11.12 -4.14 -3.42
CA GLN A 129 -11.16 -5.39 -4.19
C GLN A 129 -12.55 -6.05 -4.11
N HIS A 130 -13.15 -6.09 -2.92
CA HIS A 130 -14.49 -6.64 -2.71
C HIS A 130 -15.57 -5.93 -3.55
N VAL A 131 -15.60 -4.59 -3.53
CA VAL A 131 -16.60 -3.81 -4.29
C VAL A 131 -16.39 -3.96 -5.79
N ARG A 132 -15.13 -4.02 -6.25
CA ARG A 132 -14.79 -4.26 -7.65
C ARG A 132 -15.31 -5.62 -8.12
N THR A 133 -15.07 -6.68 -7.34
CA THR A 133 -15.53 -8.04 -7.69
C THR A 133 -17.04 -8.07 -7.85
N ILE A 134 -17.79 -7.50 -6.89
CA ILE A 134 -19.26 -7.53 -6.96
C ILE A 134 -19.78 -6.75 -8.17
N ILE A 135 -19.27 -5.55 -8.43
CA ILE A 135 -19.70 -4.75 -9.59
C ILE A 135 -19.36 -5.47 -10.91
N THR A 136 -18.20 -6.10 -10.98
CA THR A 136 -17.76 -6.83 -12.18
C THR A 136 -18.66 -8.04 -12.43
N GLU A 137 -18.96 -8.83 -11.39
CA GLU A 137 -19.87 -9.97 -11.47
C GLU A 137 -21.29 -9.54 -11.86
N GLU A 138 -21.81 -8.45 -11.28
CA GLU A 138 -23.13 -7.93 -11.63
C GLU A 138 -23.21 -7.43 -13.09
N ILE A 139 -22.14 -6.81 -13.61
CA ILE A 139 -22.06 -6.38 -15.00
C ILE A 139 -21.99 -7.60 -15.93
N GLU A 140 -21.25 -8.66 -15.57
CA GLU A 140 -21.19 -9.91 -16.33
C GLU A 140 -22.54 -10.63 -16.37
N VAL A 141 -23.31 -10.59 -15.27
CA VAL A 141 -24.63 -11.22 -15.18
C VAL A 141 -25.67 -10.48 -16.02
N ASN A 142 -25.53 -9.16 -16.19
CA ASN A 142 -26.49 -8.35 -16.95
C ASN A 142 -25.83 -7.35 -17.92
N PRO A 143 -25.23 -7.83 -19.03
CA PRO A 143 -24.56 -6.98 -20.02
C PRO A 143 -25.53 -6.12 -20.85
N GLY A 144 -26.83 -6.44 -20.80
CA GLY A 144 -27.89 -5.86 -21.64
C GLY A 144 -28.75 -4.79 -20.95
N LEU A 145 -28.24 -4.13 -19.90
CA LEU A 145 -28.97 -3.06 -19.20
C LEU A 145 -29.50 -2.00 -20.19
N PRO A 146 -30.77 -1.55 -20.07
CA PRO A 146 -31.33 -0.55 -20.96
C PRO A 146 -30.47 0.72 -21.00
N GLU A 147 -30.25 1.26 -22.19
CA GLU A 147 -29.39 2.42 -22.38
C GLU A 147 -29.85 3.64 -21.57
N ALA A 148 -31.17 3.80 -21.39
CA ALA A 148 -31.75 4.83 -20.53
C ALA A 148 -31.32 4.70 -19.05
N GLU A 149 -31.25 3.49 -18.51
CA GLU A 149 -30.81 3.25 -17.13
C GLU A 149 -29.32 3.51 -16.97
N ARG A 150 -28.51 3.09 -17.95
CA ARG A 150 -27.07 3.35 -17.97
C ARG A 150 -26.78 4.85 -18.02
N ILE A 151 -27.46 5.59 -18.91
CA ILE A 151 -27.33 7.04 -19.03
C ILE A 151 -27.77 7.73 -17.73
N ALA A 152 -28.89 7.32 -17.13
CA ALA A 152 -29.37 7.89 -15.88
C ALA A 152 -28.37 7.67 -14.73
N ALA A 153 -27.79 6.47 -14.62
CA ALA A 153 -26.78 6.16 -13.61
C ALA A 153 -25.50 6.97 -13.82
N ARG A 154 -24.97 7.04 -15.06
CA ARG A 154 -23.82 7.88 -15.40
C ARG A 154 -24.04 9.34 -15.07
N HIS A 155 -25.24 9.85 -15.39
CA HIS A 155 -25.63 11.22 -15.07
C HIS A 155 -25.63 11.45 -13.56
N LYS A 156 -26.13 10.50 -12.76
CA LYS A 156 -26.12 10.57 -11.29
C LYS A 156 -24.70 10.64 -10.72
N VAL A 157 -23.77 9.82 -11.22
CA VAL A 157 -22.35 9.86 -10.82
C VAL A 157 -21.73 11.23 -11.13
N LEU A 158 -21.98 11.75 -12.34
CA LEU A 158 -21.42 13.03 -12.79
C LEU A 158 -21.98 14.23 -12.04
N CYS A 159 -23.30 14.25 -11.78
CA CYS A 159 -23.94 15.28 -10.97
C CYS A 159 -23.37 15.29 -9.55
N LYS A 160 -23.12 14.12 -8.98
CA LYS A 160 -22.53 14.03 -7.63
C LYS A 160 -21.11 14.60 -7.59
N ALA A 161 -20.29 14.30 -8.60
CA ALA A 161 -18.96 14.89 -8.73
C ALA A 161 -19.02 16.42 -8.83
N LEU A 162 -19.98 16.97 -9.59
CA LEU A 162 -20.16 18.43 -9.67
C LEU A 162 -20.62 19.06 -8.36
N GLU A 163 -21.53 18.42 -7.63
CA GLU A 163 -21.96 18.89 -6.30
C GLU A 163 -20.78 18.97 -5.34
N MET A 164 -19.95 17.93 -5.31
CA MET A 164 -18.75 17.88 -4.49
C MET A 164 -17.73 18.95 -4.90
N ALA A 165 -17.61 19.23 -6.21
CA ALA A 165 -16.73 20.28 -6.70
C ALA A 165 -17.23 21.67 -6.31
N ALA A 166 -18.55 21.91 -6.39
CA ALA A 166 -19.18 23.16 -5.97
C ALA A 166 -19.07 23.39 -4.44
N ALA A 167 -19.04 22.32 -3.66
CA ALA A 167 -18.80 22.35 -2.22
C ALA A 167 -17.30 22.51 -1.85
N GLY A 168 -16.40 22.57 -2.83
CA GLY A 168 -14.95 22.65 -2.60
C GLY A 168 -14.33 21.36 -2.05
N GLN A 169 -15.04 20.23 -2.15
CA GLN A 169 -14.58 18.93 -1.65
C GLN A 169 -13.69 18.20 -2.65
N ILE A 170 -13.85 18.47 -3.95
CA ILE A 170 -13.00 17.93 -5.00
C ILE A 170 -12.56 19.03 -5.97
N GLU A 171 -11.34 18.91 -6.46
CA GLU A 171 -10.79 19.77 -7.48
C GLU A 171 -10.50 19.00 -8.77
N TRP A 172 -10.94 19.60 -9.89
CA TRP A 172 -10.57 19.15 -11.23
C TRP A 172 -9.16 19.66 -11.54
N ALA A 173 -8.24 18.75 -11.87
CA ALA A 173 -6.83 19.05 -12.06
C ALA A 173 -6.60 20.25 -13.01
N GLY A 174 -5.72 21.16 -12.58
CA GLY A 174 -5.56 22.51 -13.14
C GLY A 174 -5.21 22.57 -14.63
N GLY A 175 -6.23 22.76 -15.47
CA GLY A 175 -6.04 23.11 -16.88
C GLY A 175 -5.65 21.95 -17.79
N VAL A 176 -5.91 20.70 -17.38
CA VAL A 176 -5.88 19.59 -18.33
C VAL A 176 -7.05 19.78 -19.29
N ASP A 177 -6.75 20.08 -20.54
CA ASP A 177 -7.76 20.14 -21.59
C ASP A 177 -8.36 18.73 -21.74
N LEU A 178 -9.62 18.57 -21.32
CA LEU A 178 -10.36 17.31 -21.42
C LEU A 178 -10.36 16.76 -22.85
N ALA A 179 -10.19 17.62 -23.86
CA ALA A 179 -10.02 17.20 -25.25
C ALA A 179 -8.65 16.54 -25.53
N VAL A 180 -7.58 17.01 -24.87
CA VAL A 180 -6.23 16.44 -24.98
C VAL A 180 -6.13 15.13 -24.20
N PHE A 181 -6.70 15.08 -22.99
CA PHE A 181 -6.65 13.87 -22.16
C PHE A 181 -7.56 12.74 -22.68
N ALA A 182 -8.75 13.06 -23.19
CA ALA A 182 -9.59 12.07 -23.87
C ALA A 182 -8.97 11.61 -25.20
N ALA A 183 -8.23 12.49 -25.88
CA ALA A 183 -7.44 12.11 -27.05
C ALA A 183 -6.29 11.17 -26.67
N ASP A 184 -5.57 11.41 -25.56
CA ASP A 184 -4.49 10.55 -25.06
C ASP A 184 -5.00 9.19 -24.57
N VAL A 185 -6.17 9.14 -23.93
CA VAL A 185 -6.88 7.90 -23.57
C VAL A 185 -7.27 7.12 -24.83
N ALA A 186 -7.81 7.78 -25.85
CA ALA A 186 -8.11 7.14 -27.13
C ALA A 186 -6.84 6.73 -27.91
N LEU A 187 -5.74 7.46 -27.76
CA LEU A 187 -4.44 7.14 -28.35
C LEU A 187 -3.81 5.93 -27.64
N PHE A 188 -3.96 5.85 -26.32
CA PHE A 188 -3.54 4.73 -25.48
C PHE A 188 -4.32 3.45 -25.82
N GLU A 189 -5.65 3.53 -25.92
CA GLU A 189 -6.49 2.42 -26.36
C GLU A 189 -6.07 1.95 -27.78
N LYS A 190 -5.88 2.87 -28.73
CA LYS A 190 -5.41 2.56 -30.09
C LYS A 190 -3.97 2.03 -30.15
N ALA A 191 -3.10 2.46 -29.24
CA ALA A 191 -1.73 1.98 -29.16
C ALA A 191 -1.70 0.54 -28.64
N ILE A 192 -2.48 0.24 -27.61
CA ILE A 192 -2.61 -1.11 -27.04
C ILE A 192 -3.32 -2.06 -28.00
N GLU A 193 -4.23 -1.59 -28.86
CA GLU A 193 -4.83 -2.43 -29.91
C GLU A 193 -3.81 -3.07 -30.85
N ARG A 194 -2.61 -2.48 -30.99
CA ARG A 194 -1.53 -2.97 -31.84
C ARG A 194 -0.50 -3.81 -31.09
N VAL A 195 -0.64 -3.94 -29.77
CA VAL A 195 0.26 -4.71 -28.91
C VAL A 195 -0.22 -6.15 -28.86
N ASP A 196 0.70 -7.08 -29.11
CA ASP A 196 0.42 -8.50 -28.94
C ASP A 196 0.48 -8.90 -27.46
N PHE A 197 -0.45 -9.75 -27.04
CA PHE A 197 -0.48 -10.33 -25.69
C PHE A 197 0.82 -11.07 -25.37
N ASP A 198 1.47 -11.62 -26.40
CA ASP A 198 2.72 -12.37 -26.26
C ASP A 198 3.90 -11.53 -25.75
N LEU A 199 3.78 -10.19 -25.81
CA LEU A 199 4.76 -9.26 -25.25
C LEU A 199 4.96 -9.47 -23.73
N LEU A 200 3.92 -9.90 -23.02
CA LEU A 200 3.95 -10.09 -21.56
C LEU A 200 4.89 -11.22 -21.12
N ALA A 201 5.36 -12.08 -22.03
CA ALA A 201 6.42 -13.05 -21.72
C ALA A 201 7.74 -12.38 -21.25
N GLY A 202 7.95 -11.13 -21.66
CA GLY A 202 9.13 -10.34 -21.31
C GLY A 202 9.08 -9.66 -19.94
N LEU A 203 7.98 -9.78 -19.19
CA LEU A 203 7.90 -9.28 -17.81
C LEU A 203 8.89 -10.02 -16.90
N ASP A 204 9.39 -9.35 -15.86
CA ASP A 204 10.13 -10.04 -14.81
C ASP A 204 9.17 -10.76 -13.85
N ASP A 205 9.71 -11.58 -12.93
CA ASP A 205 8.89 -12.39 -12.04
C ASP A 205 8.12 -11.54 -11.01
N ARG A 206 8.66 -10.40 -10.59
CA ARG A 206 8.00 -9.46 -9.67
C ARG A 206 6.82 -8.77 -10.35
N ASP A 207 7.02 -8.30 -11.58
CA ASP A 207 6.03 -7.62 -12.39
C ASP A 207 4.93 -8.59 -12.82
N THR A 208 5.29 -9.83 -13.15
CA THR A 208 4.33 -10.90 -13.44
C THR A 208 3.45 -11.18 -12.22
N GLN A 209 4.03 -11.27 -11.01
CA GLN A 209 3.28 -11.43 -9.78
C GLN A 209 2.39 -10.22 -9.47
N THR A 210 2.85 -9.00 -9.76
CA THR A 210 2.08 -7.77 -9.58
C THR A 210 0.86 -7.74 -10.49
N LEU A 211 1.02 -8.13 -11.76
CA LEU A 211 -0.09 -8.27 -12.71
C LEU A 211 -1.05 -9.39 -12.28
N LEU A 212 -0.53 -10.56 -11.87
CA LEU A 212 -1.33 -11.71 -11.43
C LEU A 212 -2.24 -11.41 -10.24
N ARG A 213 -1.88 -10.46 -9.36
CA ARG A 213 -2.74 -10.04 -8.24
C ARG A 213 -3.98 -9.26 -8.69
N MET A 214 -3.95 -8.68 -9.88
CA MET A 214 -5.04 -7.84 -10.40
C MET A 214 -5.91 -8.53 -11.45
N VAL A 215 -5.47 -9.68 -11.97
CA VAL A 215 -6.17 -10.44 -13.02
C VAL A 215 -6.98 -11.54 -12.37
N ASP A 216 -8.27 -11.59 -12.69
CA ASP A 216 -9.18 -12.63 -12.21
C ASP A 216 -8.82 -14.01 -12.77
N GLN A 217 -9.08 -15.04 -11.97
CA GLN A 217 -8.68 -16.41 -12.29
C GLN A 217 -9.31 -16.94 -13.60
N LYS A 218 -10.59 -16.62 -13.82
CA LYS A 218 -11.37 -16.99 -15.02
C LYS A 218 -10.88 -16.27 -16.27
N ASP A 219 -10.51 -15.00 -16.11
CA ASP A 219 -9.92 -14.18 -17.18
C ASP A 219 -8.53 -14.71 -17.54
N LEU A 220 -7.73 -15.09 -16.55
CA LEU A 220 -6.42 -15.66 -16.76
C LEU A 220 -6.48 -17.00 -17.53
N VAL A 221 -7.40 -17.90 -17.16
CA VAL A 221 -7.62 -19.17 -17.89
C VAL A 221 -8.01 -18.88 -19.35
N THR A 222 -8.95 -17.98 -19.57
CA THR A 222 -9.43 -17.61 -20.91
C THR A 222 -8.35 -16.93 -21.74
N ALA A 223 -7.50 -16.11 -21.13
CA ALA A 223 -6.40 -15.41 -21.79
C ALA A 223 -5.26 -16.35 -22.18
N LEU A 224 -4.86 -17.26 -21.29
CA LEU A 224 -3.74 -18.18 -21.51
C LEU A 224 -4.11 -19.31 -22.49
N LYS A 225 -5.40 -19.64 -22.63
CA LYS A 225 -5.85 -20.63 -23.62
C LYS A 225 -5.48 -20.19 -25.04
N GLY A 226 -4.55 -20.91 -25.66
CA GLY A 226 -4.05 -20.61 -27.01
C GLY A 226 -3.15 -19.36 -27.10
N ALA A 227 -2.56 -18.92 -25.99
CA ALA A 227 -1.46 -17.95 -25.99
C ALA A 227 -0.13 -18.67 -26.30
N ALA A 228 0.92 -17.93 -26.66
CA ALA A 228 2.22 -18.55 -26.92
C ALA A 228 2.80 -19.21 -25.66
N GLU A 229 3.45 -20.35 -25.84
CA GLU A 229 4.04 -21.15 -24.76
C GLU A 229 4.95 -20.35 -23.80
N PRO A 230 5.79 -19.38 -24.26
CA PRO A 230 6.61 -18.56 -23.37
C PRO A 230 5.78 -17.69 -22.39
N VAL A 231 4.60 -17.25 -22.81
CA VAL A 231 3.70 -16.44 -21.97
C VAL A 231 3.04 -17.35 -20.95
N CYS A 232 2.50 -18.49 -21.39
CA CYS A 232 1.91 -19.48 -20.51
C CYS A 232 2.90 -19.90 -19.41
N ASP A 233 4.13 -20.22 -19.78
CA ASP A 233 5.18 -20.60 -18.82
C ASP A 233 5.51 -19.45 -17.84
N ARG A 234 5.62 -18.20 -18.34
CA ARG A 234 5.86 -17.02 -17.49
C ARG A 234 4.79 -16.84 -16.41
N PHE A 235 3.53 -16.93 -16.77
CA PHE A 235 2.44 -16.75 -15.81
C PHE A 235 2.36 -17.96 -14.87
N LEU A 236 2.45 -19.19 -15.38
CA LEU A 236 2.34 -20.41 -14.58
C LEU A 236 3.49 -20.57 -13.57
N ARG A 237 4.73 -20.25 -13.94
CA ARG A 237 5.89 -20.37 -13.02
C ARG A 237 5.81 -19.41 -11.84
N ASN A 238 5.15 -18.27 -12.03
CA ASN A 238 4.94 -17.24 -11.01
C ASN A 238 3.75 -17.53 -10.08
N MET A 239 3.04 -18.64 -10.28
CA MET A 239 2.00 -19.13 -9.39
C MET A 239 2.52 -20.25 -8.46
N SER A 240 1.84 -20.42 -7.33
CA SER A 240 2.07 -21.57 -6.44
C SER A 240 1.74 -22.89 -7.16
N ALA A 241 2.38 -24.00 -6.75
CA ALA A 241 2.17 -25.32 -7.37
C ALA A 241 0.70 -25.75 -7.40
N ARG A 242 -0.07 -25.37 -6.37
CA ARG A 242 -1.51 -25.65 -6.28
C ARG A 242 -2.32 -24.85 -7.30
N VAL A 243 -2.09 -23.53 -7.39
CA VAL A 243 -2.81 -22.65 -8.32
C VAL A 243 -2.43 -22.98 -9.76
N ARG A 244 -1.15 -23.25 -10.02
CA ARG A 244 -0.65 -23.71 -11.33
C ARG A 244 -1.36 -24.97 -11.81
N GLY A 245 -1.47 -26.00 -10.95
CA GLY A 245 -2.13 -27.25 -11.29
C GLY A 245 -3.60 -27.05 -11.63
N PHE A 246 -4.30 -26.22 -10.85
CA PHE A 246 -5.70 -25.87 -11.09
C PHE A 246 -5.90 -25.10 -12.40
N ILE A 247 -5.12 -24.04 -12.64
CA ILE A 247 -5.20 -23.25 -13.87
C ILE A 247 -4.87 -24.11 -15.11
N GLY A 248 -3.87 -24.98 -15.00
CA GLY A 248 -3.52 -25.91 -16.07
C GLY A 248 -4.68 -26.82 -16.46
N SER A 249 -5.34 -27.43 -15.48
CA SER A 249 -6.53 -28.26 -15.74
C SER A 249 -7.70 -27.46 -16.32
N GLU A 250 -7.92 -26.22 -15.85
CA GLU A 250 -9.01 -25.37 -16.35
C GLU A 250 -8.77 -24.88 -17.78
N ILE A 251 -7.52 -24.64 -18.19
CA ILE A 251 -7.18 -24.29 -19.57
C ILE A 251 -7.52 -25.43 -20.53
N GLU A 252 -7.24 -26.69 -20.14
CA GLU A 252 -7.56 -27.88 -20.94
C GLU A 252 -9.07 -28.12 -21.04
N LEU A 253 -9.82 -27.83 -19.96
CA LEU A 253 -11.27 -28.05 -19.88
C LEU A 253 -12.11 -26.90 -20.43
N SER A 254 -11.53 -25.71 -20.59
CA SER A 254 -12.26 -24.50 -20.98
C SER A 254 -12.87 -24.62 -22.38
N GLN A 255 -14.15 -24.26 -22.51
CA GLN A 255 -14.88 -24.21 -23.80
C GLN A 255 -14.88 -22.82 -24.45
N ALA A 256 -14.13 -21.84 -23.91
CA ALA A 256 -14.15 -20.46 -24.39
C ALA A 256 -13.86 -20.34 -25.90
N GLU A 257 -14.62 -19.49 -26.59
CA GLU A 257 -14.48 -19.22 -28.02
C GLU A 257 -13.24 -18.34 -28.32
N PRO A 258 -12.68 -18.40 -29.54
CA PRO A 258 -11.50 -17.61 -29.89
C PRO A 258 -11.68 -16.09 -29.75
N ASP A 259 -12.90 -15.57 -29.93
CA ASP A 259 -13.19 -14.14 -29.80
C ASP A 259 -13.23 -13.67 -28.34
N ASP A 260 -13.73 -14.51 -27.43
CA ASP A 260 -13.70 -14.25 -25.99
C ASP A 260 -12.25 -14.06 -25.51
N SER A 261 -11.34 -14.94 -25.96
CA SER A 261 -9.92 -14.86 -25.59
C SER A 261 -9.24 -13.55 -26.02
N LYS A 262 -9.61 -12.99 -27.18
CA LYS A 262 -9.05 -11.71 -27.65
C LYS A 262 -9.51 -10.54 -26.79
N SER A 263 -10.80 -10.52 -26.43
CA SER A 263 -11.36 -9.47 -25.58
C SER A 263 -10.71 -9.47 -24.19
N VAL A 264 -10.52 -10.65 -23.61
CA VAL A 264 -9.89 -10.83 -22.29
C VAL A 264 -8.41 -10.49 -22.32
N ARG A 265 -7.65 -10.99 -23.31
CA ARG A 265 -6.23 -10.62 -23.49
C ARG A 265 -6.04 -9.11 -23.63
N ARG A 266 -6.97 -8.45 -24.34
CA ARG A 266 -6.96 -6.98 -24.48
C ARG A 266 -7.18 -6.29 -23.13
N ARG A 267 -8.12 -6.75 -22.30
CA ARG A 267 -8.30 -6.21 -20.94
C ARG A 267 -7.03 -6.33 -20.10
N ILE A 268 -6.38 -7.49 -20.12
CA ILE A 268 -5.15 -7.72 -19.36
C ILE A 268 -3.99 -6.84 -19.86
N LEU A 269 -3.87 -6.63 -21.18
CA LEU A 269 -2.88 -5.69 -21.75
C LEU A 269 -3.13 -4.25 -21.32
N VAL A 270 -4.39 -3.80 -21.29
CA VAL A 270 -4.76 -2.47 -20.79
C VAL A 270 -4.41 -2.32 -19.30
N GLN A 271 -4.64 -3.36 -18.49
CA GLN A 271 -4.27 -3.38 -17.08
C GLN A 271 -2.75 -3.32 -16.89
N ALA A 272 -1.99 -4.13 -17.62
CA ALA A 272 -0.53 -4.11 -17.59
C ALA A 272 0.02 -2.73 -18.04
N GLY A 273 -0.61 -2.13 -19.06
CA GLY A 273 -0.25 -0.80 -19.54
C GLY A 273 -0.52 0.28 -18.48
N GLY A 274 -1.67 0.20 -17.80
CA GLY A 274 -1.98 1.10 -16.69
C GLY A 274 -0.99 0.98 -15.53
N LEU A 275 -0.54 -0.22 -15.20
CA LEU A 275 0.49 -0.46 -14.17
C LEU A 275 1.86 0.10 -14.58
N ALA A 276 2.24 -0.08 -15.83
CA ALA A 276 3.48 0.47 -16.37
C ALA A 276 3.49 2.00 -16.43
N ALA A 277 2.37 2.62 -16.80
CA ALA A 277 2.21 4.06 -16.75
C ALA A 277 2.37 4.61 -15.31
N ARG A 278 1.98 3.82 -14.29
CA ARG A 278 2.16 4.17 -12.88
C ARG A 278 3.57 3.87 -12.32
N GLY A 279 4.46 3.29 -13.12
CA GLY A 279 5.79 2.87 -12.70
C GLY A 279 5.80 1.64 -11.77
N LEU A 280 4.66 0.96 -11.61
CA LEU A 280 4.49 -0.23 -10.77
C LEU A 280 4.94 -1.52 -11.46
N LEU A 281 5.08 -1.47 -12.78
CA LEU A 281 5.47 -2.57 -13.65
C LEU A 281 6.43 -2.04 -14.72
N GLN A 282 7.49 -2.76 -15.05
CA GLN A 282 8.35 -2.40 -16.18
C GLN A 282 7.77 -2.96 -17.47
N TRP A 283 7.46 -2.07 -18.42
CA TRP A 283 6.90 -2.51 -19.70
C TRP A 283 7.94 -3.31 -20.49
N PRO A 284 7.60 -4.52 -20.99
CA PRO A 284 8.54 -5.33 -21.75
C PRO A 284 9.01 -4.61 -23.03
N LYS A 285 10.30 -4.72 -23.34
CA LYS A 285 10.87 -4.15 -24.58
C LYS A 285 10.40 -5.00 -25.77
N GLY A 286 9.68 -4.40 -26.73
CA GLY A 286 9.13 -5.11 -27.88
C GLY A 286 8.88 -4.23 -29.11
N ASN A 287 8.14 -4.76 -30.09
CA ASN A 287 7.76 -4.12 -31.36
C ASN A 287 6.89 -2.86 -31.21
N ALA A 288 6.33 -2.64 -30.02
CA ALA A 288 5.62 -1.44 -29.64
C ALA A 288 6.30 -0.82 -28.42
N SER A 289 6.82 0.40 -28.59
CA SER A 289 7.14 1.27 -27.46
C SER A 289 5.83 1.59 -26.74
N MET A 290 5.85 1.59 -25.40
CA MET A 290 4.79 2.24 -24.64
C MET A 290 4.55 3.63 -25.24
N PRO A 291 3.32 4.02 -25.61
CA PRO A 291 3.07 5.43 -25.89
C PRO A 291 3.51 6.18 -24.65
N GLU A 292 4.53 7.03 -24.81
CA GLU A 292 5.02 7.88 -23.74
C GLU A 292 3.81 8.69 -23.25
N ALA A 293 3.22 8.26 -22.14
CA ALA A 293 2.31 9.09 -21.38
C ALA A 293 3.18 10.24 -20.87
N GLN A 294 3.28 11.29 -21.68
CA GLN A 294 3.86 12.57 -21.28
C GLN A 294 2.99 13.09 -20.14
N GLY A 295 3.33 12.69 -18.91
CA GLY A 295 2.54 12.97 -17.72
C GLY A 295 2.62 11.93 -16.60
N ALA A 296 3.18 10.74 -16.85
CA ALA A 296 3.39 9.75 -15.80
C ALA A 296 4.88 9.36 -15.68
N GLN A 297 5.73 10.36 -15.40
CA GLN A 297 6.93 10.06 -14.62
C GLN A 297 6.43 9.51 -13.28
N GLY A 298 6.81 8.27 -12.96
CA GLY A 298 6.48 7.65 -11.67
C GLY A 298 6.72 8.67 -10.58
N ALA A 299 5.69 8.97 -9.79
CA ALA A 299 5.83 9.87 -8.66
C ALA A 299 6.94 9.29 -7.78
N GLN A 300 8.13 9.88 -7.83
CA GLN A 300 9.17 9.60 -6.86
C GLN A 300 8.65 10.16 -5.55
N TYR A 301 8.01 9.31 -4.77
CA TYR A 301 7.56 9.66 -3.44
C TYR A 301 8.81 9.78 -2.57
N GLU A 302 9.24 11.02 -2.32
CA GLU A 302 10.29 11.30 -1.36
C GLU A 302 9.77 10.97 0.04
N VAL A 303 10.55 10.18 0.78
CA VAL A 303 10.27 9.91 2.19
C VAL A 303 10.64 11.17 2.97
N PRO A 304 9.75 11.72 3.82
CA PRO A 304 10.10 12.86 4.68
C PRO A 304 11.33 12.52 5.53
N GLU A 305 12.29 13.44 5.65
CA GLU A 305 13.55 13.22 6.41
C GLU A 305 13.28 12.72 7.84
N ASP A 306 12.28 13.30 8.50
CA ASP A 306 11.84 12.92 9.85
C ASP A 306 11.44 11.43 9.93
N VAL A 307 10.75 10.92 8.91
CA VAL A 307 10.35 9.51 8.84
C VAL A 307 11.54 8.61 8.53
N THR A 308 12.45 9.06 7.65
CA THR A 308 13.67 8.32 7.31
C THR A 308 14.56 8.08 8.53
N GLU A 309 14.72 9.08 9.39
CA GLU A 309 15.49 8.93 10.63
C GLU A 309 14.87 7.87 11.56
N LEU A 310 13.53 7.88 11.69
CA LEU A 310 12.81 6.99 12.58
C LEU A 310 12.80 5.54 12.11
N ILE A 311 12.62 5.28 10.80
CA ILE A 311 12.61 3.92 10.24
C ILE A 311 14.00 3.27 10.19
N ALA A 312 15.06 4.07 10.29
CA ALA A 312 16.44 3.58 10.34
C ALA A 312 16.83 3.02 11.72
N ARG A 313 16.04 3.32 12.76
CA ARG A 313 16.28 2.89 14.14
C ARG A 313 15.53 1.59 14.46
N PRO A 314 16.12 0.67 15.23
CA PRO A 314 15.40 -0.48 15.78
C PRO A 314 14.25 -0.05 16.70
N LEU A 315 13.16 -0.83 16.72
CA LEU A 315 11.93 -0.48 17.44
C LEU A 315 12.10 -0.35 18.95
N ASP A 316 13.05 -1.09 19.53
CA ASP A 316 13.32 -1.07 20.96
C ASP A 316 13.99 0.24 21.44
N GLN A 317 14.42 1.08 20.51
CA GLN A 317 15.02 2.39 20.76
C GLN A 317 14.07 3.54 20.46
N LEU A 318 12.89 3.28 19.91
CA LEU A 318 11.91 4.31 19.63
C LEU A 318 11.09 4.57 20.88
N THR A 319 11.01 5.83 21.29
CA THR A 319 10.11 6.23 22.36
C THR A 319 8.65 6.19 21.88
N ALA A 320 7.69 6.24 22.80
CA ALA A 320 6.28 6.37 22.43
C ALA A 320 6.00 7.63 21.60
N ASN A 321 6.76 8.71 21.81
CA ASN A 321 6.67 9.93 21.01
C ASN A 321 7.28 9.72 19.62
N ASP A 322 8.46 9.09 19.54
CA ASP A 322 9.09 8.74 18.27
C ASP A 322 8.15 7.87 17.41
N MET A 323 7.46 6.91 18.03
CA MET A 323 6.45 6.07 17.38
C MET A 323 5.23 6.88 16.93
N ALA A 324 4.76 7.81 17.75
CA ALA A 324 3.68 8.71 17.37
C ALA A 324 4.06 9.59 16.17
N ASP A 325 5.26 10.18 16.19
CA ASP A 325 5.75 11.06 15.12
C ASP A 325 5.97 10.27 13.81
N LEU A 326 6.47 9.02 13.92
CA LEU A 326 6.57 8.09 12.80
C LEU A 326 5.21 7.85 12.15
N TRP A 327 4.19 7.51 12.95
CA TRP A 327 2.85 7.23 12.46
C TRP A 327 2.13 8.48 11.96
N LEU A 328 2.40 9.65 12.54
CA LEU A 328 1.90 10.93 12.06
C LEU A 328 2.42 11.21 10.64
N GLY A 329 3.73 11.04 10.42
CA GLY A 329 4.36 11.20 9.11
C GLY A 329 3.82 10.22 8.08
N ILE A 330 3.74 8.93 8.43
CA ILE A 330 3.20 7.87 7.57
C ILE A 330 1.72 8.15 7.21
N ALA A 331 0.89 8.55 8.18
CA ALA A 331 -0.52 8.81 7.94
C ALA A 331 -0.74 10.05 7.05
N HIS A 332 0.02 11.13 7.25
CA HIS A 332 -0.02 12.30 6.38
C HIS A 332 0.41 11.96 4.95
N GLN A 333 1.47 11.18 4.81
CA GLN A 333 1.99 10.73 3.53
C GLN A 333 0.95 9.85 2.79
N ALA A 334 0.40 8.85 3.47
CA ALA A 334 -0.65 7.98 2.94
C ALA A 334 -1.90 8.75 2.50
N ARG A 335 -2.28 9.82 3.21
CA ARG A 335 -3.45 10.64 2.87
C ARG A 335 -3.19 11.64 1.76
N LYS A 336 -2.04 12.29 1.76
CA LYS A 336 -1.69 13.32 0.77
C LYS A 336 -1.28 12.71 -0.57
N GLN A 337 -0.60 11.57 -0.54
CA GLN A 337 0.05 10.96 -1.71
C GLN A 337 -0.46 9.55 -2.01
N GLY A 338 -1.38 9.01 -1.19
CA GLY A 338 -1.96 7.67 -1.35
C GLY A 338 -1.14 6.57 -0.66
N ILE A 339 -1.76 5.41 -0.39
CA ILE A 339 -1.11 4.29 0.34
C ILE A 339 0.15 3.77 -0.36
N LEU A 340 0.21 3.81 -1.70
CA LEU A 340 1.38 3.39 -2.46
C LEU A 340 2.62 4.27 -2.23
N SER A 341 2.42 5.50 -1.73
CA SER A 341 3.53 6.37 -1.33
C SER A 341 4.32 5.85 -0.12
N LEU A 342 3.83 4.80 0.56
CA LEU A 342 4.52 4.13 1.65
C LEU A 342 5.53 3.08 1.18
N GLN A 343 5.52 2.70 -0.10
CA GLN A 343 6.41 1.66 -0.64
C GLN A 343 7.91 2.01 -0.52
N PRO A 344 8.36 3.27 -0.70
CA PRO A 344 9.75 3.63 -0.40
C PRO A 344 10.09 3.52 1.09
N ILE A 345 9.13 3.82 1.98
CA ILE A 345 9.28 3.72 3.44
C ILE A 345 9.43 2.26 3.85
N GLU A 346 8.59 1.38 3.30
CA GLU A 346 8.69 -0.08 3.44
C GLU A 346 10.10 -0.59 3.07
N GLN A 347 10.60 -0.19 1.89
CA GLN A 347 11.91 -0.64 1.40
C GLN A 347 13.09 -0.16 2.26
N GLN A 348 12.97 1.03 2.86
CA GLN A 348 14.03 1.64 3.67
C GLN A 348 13.96 1.23 5.16
N ALA A 349 12.82 0.72 5.63
CA ALA A 349 12.64 0.32 7.03
C ALA A 349 13.63 -0.76 7.43
N VAL A 350 14.42 -0.50 8.48
CA VAL A 350 15.45 -1.43 8.98
C VAL A 350 14.82 -2.57 9.76
N ASP A 351 13.76 -2.30 10.51
CA ASP A 351 13.08 -3.30 11.33
C ASP A 351 12.23 -4.26 10.47
N PRO A 352 12.41 -5.59 10.60
CA PRO A 352 11.66 -6.57 9.81
C PRO A 352 10.16 -6.58 10.06
N PHE A 353 9.72 -6.30 11.30
CA PHE A 353 8.31 -6.31 11.65
C PHE A 353 7.61 -5.06 11.11
N LEU A 354 8.24 -3.88 11.22
CA LEU A 354 7.74 -2.65 10.61
C LEU A 354 7.63 -2.77 9.09
N ARG A 355 8.67 -3.32 8.44
CA ARG A 355 8.67 -3.54 6.98
C ARG A 355 7.51 -4.41 6.53
N GLU A 356 7.32 -5.56 7.17
CA GLU A 356 6.22 -6.47 6.86
C GLU A 356 4.86 -5.82 7.14
N ALA A 357 4.73 -5.09 8.24
CA ALA A 357 3.51 -4.38 8.57
C ALA A 357 3.15 -3.35 7.48
N LEU A 358 4.13 -2.56 7.02
CA LEU A 358 3.96 -1.62 5.90
C LEU A 358 3.65 -2.33 4.59
N GLN A 359 4.29 -3.47 4.33
CA GLN A 359 4.02 -4.29 3.15
C GLN A 359 2.55 -4.76 3.14
N LEU A 360 2.01 -5.24 4.27
CA LEU A 360 0.61 -5.66 4.38
C LEU A 360 -0.38 -4.51 4.11
N VAL A 361 -0.01 -3.28 4.51
CA VAL A 361 -0.78 -2.06 4.21
C VAL A 361 -0.74 -1.76 2.71
N VAL A 362 0.45 -1.75 2.11
CA VAL A 362 0.64 -1.52 0.65
C VAL A 362 -0.07 -2.59 -0.18
N ASP A 363 -0.05 -3.84 0.27
CA ASP A 363 -0.74 -4.97 -0.36
C ASP A 363 -2.28 -4.88 -0.23
N GLY A 364 -2.81 -3.92 0.54
CA GLY A 364 -4.25 -3.68 0.61
C GLY A 364 -4.99 -4.58 1.61
N THR A 365 -4.28 -5.19 2.57
CA THR A 365 -4.89 -6.09 3.56
C THR A 365 -5.92 -5.36 4.41
N GLU A 366 -7.06 -5.98 4.71
CA GLU A 366 -8.09 -5.36 5.57
C GLU A 366 -7.57 -5.09 6.99
N PRO A 367 -7.93 -3.96 7.65
CA PRO A 367 -7.36 -3.57 8.93
C PRO A 367 -7.47 -4.61 10.06
N ASP A 368 -8.60 -5.32 10.14
CA ASP A 368 -8.83 -6.30 11.19
C ASP A 368 -8.05 -7.60 10.96
N LEU A 369 -7.98 -8.07 9.71
CA LEU A 369 -7.14 -9.20 9.33
C LEU A 369 -5.66 -8.89 9.51
N LEU A 370 -5.23 -7.69 9.12
CA LEU A 370 -3.86 -7.21 9.32
C LEU A 370 -3.50 -7.22 10.82
N ARG A 371 -4.40 -6.68 11.67
CA ARG A 371 -4.23 -6.70 13.13
C ARG A 371 -4.10 -8.13 13.64
N ASP A 372 -5.00 -9.03 13.26
CA ASP A 372 -4.99 -10.43 13.69
C ASP A 372 -3.70 -11.16 13.29
N MET A 373 -3.25 -10.98 12.04
CA MET A 373 -2.01 -11.57 11.53
C MET A 373 -0.79 -11.11 12.31
N LEU A 374 -0.62 -9.79 12.48
CA LEU A 374 0.53 -9.23 13.18
C LEU A 374 0.49 -9.53 14.68
N GLN A 375 -0.70 -9.50 15.32
CA GLN A 375 -0.87 -9.88 16.73
C GLN A 375 -0.56 -11.35 16.95
N THR A 376 -1.08 -12.24 16.08
CA THR A 376 -0.79 -13.67 16.13
C THR A 376 0.70 -13.90 16.01
N ARG A 377 1.37 -13.26 15.06
CA ARG A 377 2.82 -13.37 14.89
C ARG A 377 3.61 -12.85 16.09
N LEU A 378 3.20 -11.70 16.65
CA LEU A 378 3.82 -11.13 17.84
C LEU A 378 3.76 -12.12 19.02
N VAL A 379 2.56 -12.61 19.34
CA VAL A 379 2.30 -13.44 20.52
C VAL A 379 2.79 -14.88 20.33
N ARG A 380 2.73 -15.44 19.12
CA ARG A 380 3.04 -16.85 18.87
C ARG A 380 4.48 -17.10 18.41
N ALA A 381 5.13 -16.11 17.81
CA ALA A 381 6.47 -16.29 17.26
C ALA A 381 7.49 -15.33 17.89
N ILE A 382 7.25 -14.02 17.84
CA ILE A 382 8.27 -13.03 18.18
C ILE A 382 8.60 -13.06 19.68
N LEU A 383 7.61 -12.84 20.55
CA LEU A 383 7.84 -12.80 22.00
C LEU A 383 8.34 -14.15 22.53
N PRO A 384 7.75 -15.30 22.19
CA PRO A 384 8.23 -16.59 22.69
C PRO A 384 9.64 -16.92 22.22
N GLN A 385 10.01 -16.62 20.96
CA GLN A 385 11.38 -16.87 20.50
C GLN A 385 12.40 -16.03 21.25
N GLN A 386 12.07 -14.76 21.49
CA GLN A 386 12.94 -13.85 22.24
C GLN A 386 13.08 -14.27 23.71
N GLU A 387 11.97 -14.64 24.35
CA GLU A 387 11.97 -15.17 25.71
C GLU A 387 12.80 -16.46 25.81
N THR A 388 12.62 -17.40 24.90
CA THR A 388 13.38 -18.66 24.85
C THR A 388 14.88 -18.40 24.72
N ARG A 389 15.32 -17.50 23.82
CA ARG A 389 16.75 -17.14 23.70
C ARG A 389 17.30 -16.60 25.02
N CYS A 390 16.57 -15.72 25.69
CA CYS A 390 17.01 -15.13 26.95
C CYS A 390 17.05 -16.16 28.08
N ARG A 391 16.06 -17.05 28.18
CA ARG A 391 16.06 -18.16 29.16
C ARG A 391 17.25 -19.10 28.95
N MET A 392 17.57 -19.43 27.70
CA MET A 392 18.76 -20.21 27.35
C MET A 392 20.05 -19.55 27.85
N ILE A 393 20.20 -18.24 27.65
CA ILE A 393 21.36 -17.47 28.12
C ILE A 393 21.42 -17.48 29.66
N ILE A 394 20.30 -17.23 30.34
CA ILE A 394 20.23 -17.24 31.81
C ILE A 394 20.63 -18.60 32.37
N GLU A 395 20.03 -19.68 31.86
CA GLU A 395 20.34 -21.05 32.30
C GLU A 395 21.81 -21.39 32.09
N ALA A 396 22.38 -20.99 30.95
CA ALA A 396 23.80 -21.18 30.67
C ALA A 396 24.69 -20.41 31.64
N MET A 397 24.40 -19.13 31.92
CA MET A 397 25.18 -18.34 32.87
C MET A 397 25.17 -18.98 34.27
N MET A 398 24.02 -19.49 34.71
CA MET A 398 23.88 -20.18 35.99
C MET A 398 24.68 -21.49 36.02
N ALA A 399 24.61 -22.28 34.96
CA ALA A 399 25.36 -23.53 34.84
C ALA A 399 26.89 -23.30 34.79
N ILE A 400 27.34 -22.27 34.06
CA ILE A 400 28.75 -21.85 34.02
C ILE A 400 29.24 -21.45 35.42
N GLN A 401 28.45 -20.66 36.15
CA GLN A 401 28.79 -20.23 37.50
C GLN A 401 28.85 -21.39 38.50
N ALA A 402 27.96 -22.38 38.34
CA ALA A 402 27.97 -23.62 39.13
C ALA A 402 29.17 -24.53 38.81
N GLY A 403 29.90 -24.26 37.73
CA GLY A 403 31.02 -25.08 37.27
C GLY A 403 30.59 -26.34 36.53
N ASP A 404 29.39 -26.32 35.93
CA ASP A 404 28.89 -27.44 35.14
C ASP A 404 29.79 -27.70 33.91
N ASN A 405 29.88 -28.97 33.52
CA ASN A 405 30.60 -29.36 32.31
C ASN A 405 29.91 -28.75 31.06
N PRO A 406 30.65 -28.25 30.06
CA PRO A 406 30.10 -27.77 28.78
C PRO A 406 29.04 -28.66 28.13
N GLY A 407 29.19 -29.99 28.18
CA GLY A 407 28.17 -30.91 27.66
C GLY A 407 26.85 -30.84 28.43
N VAL A 408 26.91 -30.65 29.75
CA VAL A 408 25.73 -30.44 30.61
C VAL A 408 25.09 -29.08 30.32
N ILE A 409 25.89 -28.04 30.11
CA ILE A 409 25.39 -26.71 29.69
C ILE A 409 24.61 -26.85 28.37
N ARG A 410 25.19 -27.55 27.37
CA ARG A 410 24.52 -27.78 26.08
C ARG A 410 23.21 -28.54 26.24
N GLN A 411 23.18 -29.57 27.08
CA GLN A 411 21.97 -30.36 27.33
C GLN A 411 20.87 -29.52 28.01
N LYS A 412 21.21 -28.72 29.03
CA LYS A 412 20.28 -27.83 29.73
C LYS A 412 19.68 -26.78 28.79
N VAL A 413 20.52 -26.13 28.00
CA VAL A 413 20.11 -25.12 27.02
C VAL A 413 19.33 -25.74 25.85
N GLY A 414 19.71 -26.94 25.42
CA GLY A 414 19.03 -27.74 24.39
C GLY A 414 17.59 -28.09 24.73
N ALA A 415 17.30 -28.32 26.02
CA ALA A 415 15.95 -28.67 26.50
C ALA A 415 14.88 -27.60 26.22
N PHE A 416 15.28 -26.35 25.94
CA PHE A 416 14.35 -25.27 25.63
C PHE A 416 13.81 -25.30 24.19
N TYR A 417 14.49 -25.97 23.25
CA TYR A 417 14.14 -25.89 21.82
C TYR A 417 14.21 -27.22 21.05
N LEU A 418 14.83 -28.26 21.60
CA LEU A 418 14.86 -29.60 21.01
C LEU A 418 13.80 -30.51 21.63
N ALA A 419 13.16 -31.33 20.79
CA ALA A 419 12.45 -32.51 21.28
C ALA A 419 13.48 -33.49 21.86
N SER A 420 13.12 -34.17 22.94
CA SER A 420 13.99 -34.86 23.91
C SER A 420 15.06 -35.85 23.38
N SER A 421 15.12 -36.18 22.09
CA SER A 421 16.07 -37.12 21.48
C SER A 421 17.30 -36.50 20.79
N ASP A 422 17.26 -35.22 20.38
CA ASP A 422 18.38 -34.60 19.62
C ASP A 422 19.41 -33.90 20.52
N ALA A 423 19.02 -33.56 21.77
CA ALA A 423 19.87 -32.87 22.73
C ALA A 423 21.03 -33.73 23.29
N MET A 424 21.06 -35.03 22.98
CA MET A 424 22.06 -35.99 23.46
C MET A 424 23.21 -36.26 22.46
N GLN A 425 23.24 -35.59 21.30
CA GLN A 425 24.40 -35.71 20.40
C GLN A 425 25.59 -34.96 21.00
N ASP A 426 26.54 -35.74 21.50
CA ASP A 426 27.84 -35.29 21.99
C ASP A 426 28.63 -34.73 20.80
N ASN A 427 28.60 -33.41 20.64
CA ASN A 427 29.42 -32.76 19.63
C ASN A 427 30.80 -32.58 20.28
N ASP A 428 31.69 -33.55 20.04
CA ASP A 428 33.08 -33.55 20.52
C ASP A 428 33.83 -32.34 19.92
N ARG A 429 33.63 -31.17 20.54
CA ARG A 429 34.33 -29.93 20.19
C ARG A 429 35.75 -30.04 20.72
N SER A 430 36.61 -30.58 19.87
CA SER A 430 38.04 -30.77 20.13
C SER A 430 38.86 -29.48 20.03
N VAL A 431 38.25 -28.38 19.54
CA VAL A 431 38.88 -27.06 19.45
C VAL A 431 38.36 -26.19 20.58
N GLU A 432 39.24 -25.84 21.50
CA GLU A 432 38.94 -24.95 22.62
C GLU A 432 39.01 -23.49 22.14
N PRO A 433 37.90 -22.73 22.22
CA PRO A 433 37.85 -21.37 21.69
C PRO A 433 38.60 -20.40 22.62
N THR A 434 39.33 -19.47 22.01
CA THR A 434 39.98 -18.38 22.73
C THR A 434 39.04 -17.19 22.94
N THR A 435 39.34 -16.35 23.93
CA THR A 435 38.60 -15.11 24.21
C THR A 435 38.52 -14.19 22.99
N ASP A 436 39.59 -14.08 22.21
CA ASP A 436 39.65 -13.23 21.01
C ASP A 436 38.79 -13.77 19.86
N GLU A 437 38.74 -15.10 19.68
CA GLU A 437 37.89 -15.75 18.67
C GLU A 437 36.41 -15.55 18.98
N LEU A 438 35.99 -15.74 20.24
CA LEU A 438 34.62 -15.50 20.67
C LEU A 438 34.25 -14.01 20.58
N ALA A 439 35.16 -13.11 20.97
CA ALA A 439 34.95 -11.68 20.80
C ALA A 439 34.77 -11.30 19.32
N ALA A 440 35.56 -11.88 18.41
CA ALA A 440 35.42 -11.66 16.97
C ALA A 440 34.07 -12.16 16.45
N GLN A 441 33.62 -13.34 16.89
CA GLN A 441 32.33 -13.92 16.53
C GLN A 441 31.16 -13.01 16.98
N LEU A 442 31.19 -12.52 18.23
CA LEU A 442 30.16 -11.63 18.78
C LEU A 442 30.13 -10.27 18.08
N ARG A 443 31.29 -9.73 17.67
CA ARG A 443 31.35 -8.50 16.86
C ARG A 443 30.72 -8.68 15.49
N GLN A 444 30.94 -9.82 14.84
CA GLN A 444 30.40 -10.09 13.51
C GLN A 444 28.89 -10.36 13.54
N ARG A 445 28.40 -11.13 14.51
CA ARG A 445 27.00 -11.57 14.55
C ARG A 445 26.35 -11.31 15.91
N PRO A 446 25.32 -10.44 15.98
CA PRO A 446 24.54 -10.24 17.20
C PRO A 446 23.81 -11.52 17.62
N VAL A 447 23.65 -11.72 18.93
CA VAL A 447 23.02 -12.93 19.49
C VAL A 447 21.56 -13.06 19.03
N GLY A 448 20.82 -11.96 18.92
CA GLY A 448 19.45 -11.96 18.41
C GLY A 448 19.28 -12.46 16.96
N LYS A 449 20.36 -12.49 16.17
CA LYS A 449 20.37 -13.06 14.80
C LYS A 449 20.79 -14.53 14.75
N MET A 450 21.16 -15.12 15.89
CA MET A 450 21.51 -16.53 15.97
C MET A 450 20.25 -17.40 16.07
N ASN A 451 20.30 -18.57 15.43
CA ASN A 451 19.32 -19.62 15.71
C ASN A 451 19.60 -20.27 17.08
N PHE A 452 18.66 -21.05 17.61
CA PHE A 452 18.80 -21.62 18.96
C PHE A 452 20.03 -22.54 19.10
N ASP A 453 20.36 -23.30 18.06
CA ASP A 453 21.54 -24.17 18.07
C ASP A 453 22.85 -23.38 18.16
N GLN A 454 22.94 -22.27 17.42
CA GLN A 454 24.07 -21.34 17.49
C GLN A 454 24.18 -20.64 18.85
N VAL A 455 23.05 -20.38 19.53
CA VAL A 455 23.06 -19.85 20.89
C VAL A 455 23.56 -20.93 21.86
N ALA A 456 23.09 -22.17 21.75
CA ALA A 456 23.54 -23.29 22.57
C ALA A 456 25.05 -23.56 22.40
N ASP A 457 25.52 -23.50 21.16
CA ASP A 457 26.92 -23.61 20.79
C ASP A 457 27.77 -22.49 21.42
N LEU A 458 27.34 -21.24 21.30
CA LEU A 458 28.01 -20.10 21.95
C LEU A 458 28.07 -20.29 23.47
N MET A 459 26.98 -20.75 24.10
CA MET A 459 26.95 -21.00 25.55
C MET A 459 27.89 -22.15 25.95
N THR A 460 28.01 -23.18 25.11
CA THR A 460 28.94 -24.29 25.31
C THR A 460 30.39 -23.81 25.24
N ASP A 461 30.70 -22.94 24.29
CA ASP A 461 32.03 -22.33 24.13
C ASP A 461 32.41 -21.45 25.32
N LEU A 462 31.46 -20.69 25.86
CA LEU A 462 31.67 -19.93 27.11
C LEU A 462 31.94 -20.87 28.29
N GLY A 463 31.27 -22.02 28.35
CA GLY A 463 31.56 -23.05 29.35
C GLY A 463 32.98 -23.63 29.22
N LEU A 464 33.44 -23.91 27.99
CA LEU A 464 34.80 -24.39 27.73
C LEU A 464 35.84 -23.35 28.15
N LEU A 465 35.62 -22.08 27.79
CA LEU A 465 36.47 -20.98 28.19
C LEU A 465 36.53 -20.81 29.72
N ALA A 466 35.38 -20.90 30.40
CA ALA A 466 35.31 -20.84 31.86
C ALA A 466 36.03 -22.01 32.54
N ARG A 467 36.07 -23.21 31.92
CA ARG A 467 36.83 -24.34 32.45
C ARG A 467 38.33 -24.10 32.39
N ASN A 468 38.80 -23.50 31.31
CA ASN A 468 40.23 -23.38 31.02
C ASN A 468 40.86 -22.11 31.61
N GLU A 469 40.20 -20.97 31.44
CA GLU A 469 40.68 -19.65 31.88
C GLU A 469 39.96 -19.13 33.13
N ARG A 470 39.03 -19.91 33.69
CA ARG A 470 38.06 -19.45 34.72
C ARG A 470 37.19 -18.30 34.19
N ILE A 471 36.39 -17.71 35.07
CA ILE A 471 35.56 -16.53 34.74
C ILE A 471 36.43 -15.35 34.23
N VAL A 472 37.73 -15.33 34.55
CA VAL A 472 38.69 -14.32 34.08
C VAL A 472 38.82 -14.31 32.56
N GLY A 473 38.61 -15.44 31.87
CA GLY A 473 38.60 -15.53 30.41
C GLY A 473 37.51 -14.68 29.76
N PHE A 474 36.46 -14.30 30.49
CA PHE A 474 35.42 -13.42 29.95
C PHE A 474 35.85 -11.95 29.83
N LYS A 475 37.04 -11.58 30.33
CA LYS A 475 37.58 -10.21 30.23
C LYS A 475 37.78 -9.83 28.76
N GLY A 476 36.89 -8.99 28.24
CA GLY A 476 36.91 -8.49 26.86
C GLY A 476 35.67 -8.84 26.05
N LEU A 477 34.90 -9.86 26.46
CA LEU A 477 33.65 -10.24 25.80
C LEU A 477 32.53 -9.19 25.96
N PRO A 478 32.34 -8.52 27.13
CA PRO A 478 31.33 -7.46 27.25
C PRO A 478 31.54 -6.30 26.25
N ALA A 479 32.81 -5.93 25.99
CA ALA A 479 33.14 -4.87 25.02
C ALA A 479 32.80 -5.27 23.57
N ALA A 480 32.83 -6.56 23.24
CA ALA A 480 32.40 -7.05 21.92
C ALA A 480 30.88 -6.93 21.71
N LEU A 481 30.11 -6.80 22.79
CA LEU A 481 28.65 -6.69 22.81
C LEU A 481 28.16 -5.25 23.02
N GLU A 482 29.03 -4.29 23.30
CA GLU A 482 28.66 -2.92 23.69
C GLU A 482 27.86 -2.18 22.60
N ASP A 483 28.23 -2.39 21.33
CA ASP A 483 27.53 -1.81 20.18
C ASP A 483 26.27 -2.60 19.76
N LYS A 484 25.98 -3.74 20.41
CA LYS A 484 24.86 -4.61 20.06
C LYS A 484 23.64 -4.26 20.90
N ARG A 485 22.63 -3.69 20.23
CA ARG A 485 21.40 -3.21 20.88
C ARG A 485 20.27 -4.26 20.93
N ASP A 486 20.50 -5.49 20.49
CA ASP A 486 19.47 -6.53 20.61
C ASP A 486 19.39 -7.10 22.03
N MET A 487 18.17 -7.44 22.45
CA MET A 487 17.90 -7.89 23.82
C MET A 487 18.74 -9.10 24.25
N SER A 488 18.92 -10.10 23.38
CA SER A 488 19.71 -11.29 23.73
C SER A 488 21.19 -10.95 23.95
N SER A 489 21.77 -10.09 23.12
CA SER A 489 23.15 -9.61 23.31
C SER A 489 23.33 -8.81 24.60
N GLU A 490 22.35 -8.00 24.98
CA GLU A 490 22.39 -7.25 26.24
C GLU A 490 22.27 -8.16 27.47
N VAL A 491 21.38 -9.15 27.44
CA VAL A 491 21.25 -10.16 28.51
C VAL A 491 22.56 -10.91 28.69
N LEU A 492 23.18 -11.31 27.59
CA LEU A 492 24.50 -11.95 27.63
C LEU A 492 25.57 -11.02 28.20
N ARG A 493 25.66 -9.78 27.69
CA ARG A 493 26.63 -8.79 28.17
C ARG A 493 26.49 -8.57 29.67
N ARG A 494 25.25 -8.34 30.13
CA ARG A 494 24.97 -8.10 31.54
C ARG A 494 25.28 -9.33 32.40
N GLY A 495 24.98 -10.53 31.91
CA GLY A 495 25.34 -11.77 32.57
C GLY A 495 26.85 -11.90 32.77
N LEU A 496 27.63 -11.68 31.70
CA LEU A 496 29.10 -11.72 31.76
C LEU A 496 29.68 -10.68 32.73
N GLU A 497 29.14 -9.45 32.74
CA GLU A 497 29.56 -8.39 33.68
C GLU A 497 29.32 -8.78 35.14
N ILE A 498 28.13 -9.32 35.44
CA ILE A 498 27.76 -9.72 36.80
C ILE A 498 28.63 -10.90 37.26
N LEU A 499 28.88 -11.88 36.38
CA LEU A 499 29.79 -13.00 36.68
C LEU A 499 31.23 -12.51 36.94
N LEU A 500 31.74 -11.59 36.12
CA LEU A 500 33.06 -10.98 36.30
C LEU A 500 33.19 -10.19 37.61
N ALA A 501 32.09 -9.61 38.09
CA ALA A 501 32.02 -8.93 39.38
C ALA A 501 32.00 -9.89 40.58
N GLY A 502 31.86 -11.21 40.34
CA GLY A 502 31.83 -12.22 41.40
C GLY A 502 30.53 -12.24 42.20
N ALA A 503 29.42 -11.84 41.59
CA ALA A 503 28.11 -11.85 42.24
C ALA A 503 27.63 -13.28 42.57
N GLU A 504 26.72 -13.41 43.52
CA GLU A 504 26.13 -14.70 43.90
C GLU A 504 25.10 -15.19 42.86
N PRO A 505 24.83 -16.51 42.75
CA PRO A 505 23.93 -17.06 41.74
C PRO A 505 22.51 -16.46 41.74
N ASN A 506 21.97 -16.19 42.93
CA ASN A 506 20.65 -15.57 43.06
C ASN A 506 20.64 -14.12 42.56
N GLU A 507 21.75 -13.40 42.70
CA GLU A 507 21.86 -12.02 42.20
C GLU A 507 21.93 -12.00 40.67
N VAL A 508 22.67 -12.93 40.07
CA VAL A 508 22.73 -13.13 38.61
C VAL A 508 21.33 -13.42 38.07
N MET A 509 20.65 -14.42 38.62
CA MET A 509 19.32 -14.83 38.18
C MET A 509 18.33 -13.66 38.25
N ASN A 510 18.17 -13.06 39.43
CA ASN A 510 17.19 -11.99 39.65
C ASN A 510 17.45 -10.78 38.75
N ALA A 511 18.71 -10.40 38.55
CA ALA A 511 19.07 -9.27 37.70
C ALA A 511 18.73 -9.53 36.22
N LEU A 512 19.04 -10.73 35.72
CA LEU A 512 18.77 -11.07 34.33
C LEU A 512 17.27 -11.29 34.06
N GLU A 513 16.56 -11.99 34.95
CA GLU A 513 15.10 -12.18 34.82
C GLU A 513 14.36 -10.84 34.84
N SER A 514 14.70 -9.95 35.77
CA SER A 514 14.11 -8.61 35.84
C SER A 514 14.35 -7.81 34.55
N MET A 515 15.56 -7.91 34.00
CA MET A 515 15.91 -7.24 32.74
C MET A 515 15.12 -7.80 31.56
N VAL A 516 14.97 -9.13 31.47
CA VAL A 516 14.22 -9.82 30.41
C VAL A 516 12.74 -9.43 30.46
N VAL A 517 12.11 -9.44 31.64
CA VAL A 517 10.70 -9.05 31.79
C VAL A 517 10.49 -7.60 31.34
N THR A 518 11.38 -6.70 31.76
CA THR A 518 11.29 -5.27 31.41
C THR A 518 11.46 -5.06 29.90
N ARG A 519 12.48 -5.67 29.28
CA ARG A 519 12.76 -5.52 27.85
C ARG A 519 11.68 -6.19 26.99
N LEU A 520 11.17 -7.36 27.36
CA LEU A 520 10.06 -8.01 26.66
C LEU A 520 8.79 -7.16 26.68
N GLY A 521 8.45 -6.57 27.83
CA GLY A 521 7.31 -5.66 27.94
C GLY A 521 7.45 -4.42 27.04
N GLY A 522 8.65 -3.83 27.00
CA GLY A 522 8.94 -2.71 26.08
C GLY A 522 8.82 -3.10 24.61
N LEU A 523 9.36 -4.27 24.24
CA LEU A 523 9.30 -4.80 22.88
C LEU A 523 7.85 -5.08 22.45
N GLU A 524 7.04 -5.68 23.33
CA GLU A 524 5.62 -5.93 23.10
C GLU A 524 4.88 -4.62 22.86
N LYS A 525 5.09 -3.62 23.71
CA LYS A 525 4.48 -2.28 23.55
C LYS A 525 4.85 -1.66 22.20
N ALA A 526 6.14 -1.69 21.82
CA ALA A 526 6.61 -1.17 20.53
C ALA A 526 5.92 -1.85 19.33
N HIS A 527 5.81 -3.19 19.35
CA HIS A 527 5.14 -3.92 18.27
C HIS A 527 3.64 -3.65 18.23
N ARG A 528 2.96 -3.58 19.38
CA ARG A 528 1.54 -3.22 19.44
C ARG A 528 1.28 -1.80 18.92
N MET A 529 2.17 -0.86 19.22
CA MET A 529 2.11 0.50 18.66
C MET A 529 2.19 0.48 17.12
N ILE A 530 3.05 -0.35 16.54
CA ILE A 530 3.06 -0.54 15.08
C ILE A 530 1.72 -1.05 14.59
N ILE A 531 1.22 -2.14 15.19
CA ILE A 531 -0.03 -2.79 14.78
C ILE A 531 -1.19 -1.78 14.74
N GLU A 532 -1.34 -0.96 15.77
CA GLU A 532 -2.38 0.07 15.79
C GLU A 532 -2.14 1.18 14.76
N GLY A 533 -0.88 1.58 14.55
CA GLY A 533 -0.48 2.55 13.54
C GLY A 533 -0.80 2.10 12.11
N VAL A 534 -0.42 0.88 11.72
CA VAL A 534 -0.71 0.35 10.38
C VAL A 534 -2.21 0.09 10.19
N ALA A 535 -2.91 -0.46 11.18
CA ALA A 535 -4.34 -0.69 11.08
C ALA A 535 -5.12 0.62 10.98
N GLY A 536 -4.72 1.65 11.73
CA GLY A 536 -5.30 2.99 11.66
C GLY A 536 -5.06 3.68 10.32
N THR A 537 -3.83 3.58 9.79
CA THR A 537 -3.45 4.12 8.47
C THR A 537 -4.26 3.46 7.37
N GLN A 538 -4.37 2.14 7.38
CA GLN A 538 -5.11 1.37 6.39
C GLN A 538 -6.63 1.61 6.46
N ALA A 539 -7.17 1.82 7.66
CA ALA A 539 -8.56 2.20 7.84
C ALA A 539 -8.87 3.65 7.44
N GLY A 540 -7.86 4.45 7.06
CA GLY A 540 -8.02 5.84 6.67
C GLY A 540 -8.40 6.79 7.82
N ARG A 541 -8.12 6.41 9.08
CA ARG A 541 -8.39 7.25 10.27
C ARG A 541 -7.63 8.58 10.21
N GLN A 542 -8.08 9.57 10.99
CA GLN A 542 -7.35 10.84 11.09
C GLN A 542 -5.97 10.61 11.71
N PRO A 543 -4.88 11.25 11.23
CA PRO A 543 -3.55 11.11 11.80
C PRO A 543 -3.53 11.33 13.31
N GLU A 544 -4.33 12.27 13.81
CA GLU A 544 -4.48 12.57 15.23
C GLU A 544 -5.07 11.38 16.01
N ASP A 545 -6.08 10.71 15.45
CA ASP A 545 -6.69 9.52 16.05
C ASP A 545 -5.70 8.33 16.08
N ILE A 546 -4.86 8.22 15.05
CA ILE A 546 -3.83 7.18 14.95
C ILE A 546 -2.78 7.42 16.03
N VAL A 547 -2.28 8.66 16.15
CA VAL A 547 -1.31 9.05 17.18
C VAL A 547 -1.84 8.79 18.58
N GLU A 548 -3.10 9.14 18.84
CA GLU A 548 -3.72 8.90 20.14
C GLU A 548 -3.84 7.40 20.44
N ALA A 549 -4.28 6.59 19.48
CA ALA A 549 -4.34 5.13 19.63
C ALA A 549 -2.95 4.52 19.91
N VAL A 550 -1.91 4.99 19.21
CA VAL A 550 -0.52 4.58 19.43
C VAL A 550 -0.05 4.95 20.85
N ARG A 551 -0.35 6.18 21.31
CA ARG A 551 0.02 6.62 22.67
C ARG A 551 -0.70 5.84 23.76
N GLN A 552 -1.96 5.46 23.54
CA GLN A 552 -2.72 4.64 24.50
C GLN A 552 -2.10 3.25 24.73
N VAL A 553 -1.42 2.69 23.73
CA VAL A 553 -0.69 1.42 23.87
C VAL A 553 0.57 1.59 24.73
N ALA A 554 1.14 2.79 24.78
CA ALA A 554 2.35 3.06 25.55
C ALA A 554 2.10 3.17 27.06
N VAL A 555 0.90 3.60 27.46
CA VAL A 555 0.43 3.65 28.87
C VAL A 555 0.22 2.22 29.35
#